data_AF-A0A2N2RP71-F1
#
_entry.id   AF-A0A2N2RP71-F1
#
_cell.length_a   1.000
_cell.length_b   1.000
_cell.length_c   1.000
_cell.angle_alpha   90.00
_cell.angle_beta   90.00
_cell.angle_gamma   90.00
#
_symmetry.space_group_name_H-M   'P 1'
#
loop_
_entity.id
_entity.type
_entity.pdbx_description
1 polymer ?
#
loop_
_entity_poly.entity_id
_entity_poly.type
_entity_poly.pdbx_seq_one_letter_code
_entity_poly.pdbx_strand_id
1 'polypeptide(L)'
;MTSEVMHGGRIQALPMVEIALSLAALALVAGAVAGVAAGFRPDRVPGFGTPFGIYLGLLAMAASTWAQSMDILPLTLVYGAITGALPFAATFWGARKFVAQYRSRWGPSSGESL
;
A
#
# COMPACT_ATOMS: atom_id res chain seq x y z
N MET A 1 -33.16 -35.75 -20.94
CA MET A 1 -33.12 -34.84 -19.77
C MET A 1 -31.66 -34.50 -19.52
N THR A 2 -31.23 -33.34 -20.00
CA THR A 2 -29.86 -32.85 -20.00
C THR A 2 -29.83 -31.53 -19.23
N SER A 3 -29.29 -31.53 -18.02
CA SER A 3 -28.86 -30.31 -17.32
C SER A 3 -28.14 -30.70 -16.03
N GLU A 4 -26.84 -30.99 -16.12
CA GLU A 4 -25.94 -30.84 -14.97
C GLU A 4 -24.97 -29.73 -15.29
N VAL A 5 -25.36 -28.53 -14.88
CA VAL A 5 -24.53 -27.34 -14.85
C VAL A 5 -23.54 -27.53 -13.69
N MET A 6 -22.42 -28.18 -13.99
CA MET A 6 -21.25 -28.19 -13.11
C MET A 6 -20.36 -27.00 -13.46
N HIS A 7 -20.79 -25.79 -13.09
CA HIS A 7 -19.87 -24.65 -12.92
C HIS A 7 -19.17 -24.79 -11.55
N GLY A 8 -18.43 -25.90 -11.41
CA GLY A 8 -17.47 -26.08 -10.33
C GLY A 8 -16.28 -25.18 -10.64
N GLY A 9 -16.26 -24.02 -9.98
CA GLY A 9 -15.21 -23.01 -10.08
C GLY A 9 -13.83 -23.66 -9.99
N ARG A 10 -13.18 -23.80 -11.14
CA ARG A 10 -11.75 -24.07 -11.21
C ARG A 10 -11.06 -22.83 -10.63
N ILE A 11 -10.83 -22.83 -9.32
CA ILE A 11 -9.66 -22.15 -8.78
C ILE A 11 -8.49 -22.99 -9.27
N GLN A 12 -8.06 -22.72 -10.50
CA GLN A 12 -6.78 -23.20 -11.00
C GLN A 12 -5.76 -22.77 -9.93
N ALA A 13 -5.06 -23.74 -9.37
CA ALA A 13 -3.89 -23.49 -8.54
C ALA A 13 -2.91 -22.70 -9.40
N LEU A 14 -3.00 -21.37 -9.34
CA LEU A 14 -2.03 -20.49 -9.97
C LEU A 14 -0.67 -20.87 -9.39
N PRO A 15 0.35 -21.08 -10.23
CA PRO A 15 1.67 -21.42 -9.73
C PRO A 15 2.10 -20.35 -8.72
N MET A 16 2.70 -20.76 -7.61
CA MET A 16 3.15 -19.89 -6.50
C MET A 16 3.87 -18.61 -6.99
N VAL A 17 4.57 -18.71 -8.13
CA VAL A 17 5.25 -17.61 -8.82
C VAL A 17 4.30 -16.51 -9.31
N GLU A 18 3.15 -16.85 -9.90
CA GLU A 18 2.20 -15.86 -10.42
C GLU A 18 1.49 -15.10 -9.30
N ILE A 19 1.21 -15.79 -8.19
CA ILE A 19 0.67 -15.18 -6.96
C ILE A 19 1.69 -14.20 -6.38
N ALA A 20 2.96 -14.61 -6.26
CA ALA A 20 4.02 -13.75 -5.75
C ALA A 20 4.24 -12.51 -6.63
N LEU A 21 4.22 -12.67 -7.96
CA LEU A 21 4.38 -11.56 -8.91
C LEU A 21 3.22 -10.57 -8.83
N SER A 22 1.99 -11.07 -8.70
CA SER A 22 0.79 -10.25 -8.57
C SER A 22 0.80 -9.45 -7.27
N LEU A 23 1.21 -10.10 -6.16
CA LEU A 23 1.38 -9.43 -4.87
C LEU A 23 2.49 -8.37 -4.91
N ALA A 24 3.61 -8.66 -5.56
CA ALA A 24 4.70 -7.72 -5.74
C ALA A 24 4.26 -6.48 -6.55
N ALA A 25 3.55 -6.67 -7.66
CA ALA A 25 3.03 -5.57 -8.47
C ALA A 25 2.01 -4.72 -7.68
N LEU A 26 1.10 -5.38 -6.96
CA LEU A 26 0.11 -4.71 -6.11
C LEU A 26 0.80 -3.89 -5.02
N ALA A 27 1.79 -4.47 -4.35
CA ALA A 27 2.56 -3.81 -3.30
C ALA A 27 3.34 -2.59 -3.83
N LEU A 28 3.86 -2.65 -5.05
CA LEU A 28 4.58 -1.55 -5.66
C LEU A 28 3.66 -0.34 -5.88
N VAL A 29 2.50 -0.56 -6.49
CA VAL A 29 1.51 0.49 -6.77
C VAL A 29 0.86 0.99 -5.49
N ALA A 30 0.39 0.09 -4.63
CA ALA A 30 -0.25 0.43 -3.37
C ALA A 30 0.72 1.14 -2.42
N GLY A 31 1.99 0.72 -2.39
CA GLY A 31 3.04 1.38 -1.61
C GLY A 31 3.26 2.82 -2.06
N ALA A 32 3.37 3.07 -3.37
CA ALA A 32 3.50 4.42 -3.90
C ALA A 32 2.33 5.32 -3.49
N VAL A 33 1.09 4.86 -3.72
CA VAL A 33 -0.14 5.62 -3.40
C VAL A 33 -0.27 5.87 -1.90
N ALA A 34 -0.05 4.84 -1.07
CA ALA A 34 -0.14 4.96 0.38
C ALA A 34 0.93 5.91 0.95
N GLY A 35 2.15 5.89 0.39
CA GLY A 35 3.21 6.80 0.79
C GLY A 35 2.86 8.26 0.46
N VAL A 36 2.29 8.53 -0.71
CA VAL A 36 1.77 9.88 -1.05
C VAL A 36 0.71 10.32 -0.03
N ALA A 37 -0.32 9.49 0.20
CA ALA A 37 -1.41 9.81 1.10
C ALA A 37 -0.93 10.08 2.54
N ALA A 38 0.02 9.28 3.03
CA ALA A 38 0.62 9.46 4.34
C ALA A 38 1.51 10.72 4.42
N GLY A 39 2.26 11.03 3.35
CA GLY A 39 3.16 12.18 3.32
C GLY A 39 2.46 13.54 3.22
N PHE A 40 1.21 13.58 2.73
CA PHE A 40 0.40 14.80 2.67
C PHE A 40 -0.13 15.30 4.01
N ARG A 41 0.01 14.53 5.10
CA ARG A 41 -0.41 14.92 6.45
C ARG A 41 0.76 14.95 7.43
N PRO A 42 1.78 15.79 7.18
CA PRO A 42 3.02 15.80 7.96
C PRO A 42 2.81 16.13 9.44
N ASP A 43 1.74 16.87 9.77
CA ASP A 43 1.42 17.28 11.15
C ASP A 43 0.75 16.15 11.97
N ARG A 44 0.15 15.15 11.31
CA ARG A 44 -0.52 14.00 11.97
C ARG A 44 0.32 12.73 11.96
N VAL A 45 1.31 12.65 11.09
CA VAL A 45 2.12 11.46 10.86
C VAL A 45 3.60 11.83 11.00
N PRO A 46 4.13 11.89 12.24
CA PRO A 46 5.49 12.37 12.47
C PRO A 46 6.56 11.42 11.92
N GLY A 47 6.30 10.11 11.93
CA GLY A 47 7.25 9.06 11.56
C GLY A 47 6.79 8.17 10.40
N PHE A 48 7.76 7.47 9.80
CA PHE A 48 7.55 6.53 8.70
C PHE A 48 6.92 5.20 9.14
N GLY A 49 7.25 4.71 10.34
CA GLY A 49 6.92 3.36 10.77
C GLY A 49 5.42 3.07 10.85
N THR A 50 4.66 3.95 11.51
CA THR A 50 3.20 3.79 11.67
C THR A 50 2.44 3.70 10.34
N PRO A 51 2.58 4.66 9.41
CA PRO A 51 1.83 4.60 8.14
C PRO A 51 2.29 3.44 7.26
N PHE A 52 3.57 3.06 7.31
CA PHE A 52 4.06 1.88 6.60
C PHE A 52 3.49 0.58 7.18
N GLY A 53 3.38 0.47 8.50
CA GLY A 53 2.73 -0.65 9.18
C GLY A 53 1.25 -0.78 8.83
N ILE A 54 0.52 0.35 8.76
CA ILE A 54 -0.88 0.38 8.31
C ILE A 54 -0.99 -0.12 6.86
N TYR A 55 -0.10 0.34 5.98
CA TYR A 55 -0.03 -0.13 4.60
C TYR A 55 0.16 -1.65 4.53
N LEU A 56 1.11 -2.21 5.28
CA LEU A 56 1.34 -3.66 5.30
C LEU A 56 0.13 -4.44 5.85
N GLY A 57 -0.53 -3.92 6.88
CA GLY A 57 -1.73 -4.55 7.45
C GLY A 57 -2.90 -4.59 6.46
N LEU A 58 -3.15 -3.49 5.75
CA LEU A 58 -4.18 -3.43 4.72
C LEU A 58 -3.86 -4.32 3.52
N LEU A 59 -2.60 -4.34 3.09
CA LEU A 59 -2.14 -5.20 2.01
C LEU A 59 -2.33 -6.68 2.38
N ALA A 60 -1.99 -7.06 3.61
CA ALA A 60 -2.16 -8.41 4.13
C ALA A 60 -3.64 -8.83 4.18
N MET A 61 -4.54 -7.95 4.65
CA MET A 61 -5.99 -8.21 4.62
C MET A 61 -6.54 -8.36 3.21
N ALA A 62 -6.12 -7.50 2.28
CA ALA A 62 -6.56 -7.58 0.89
C ALA A 62 -6.10 -8.90 0.25
N ALA A 63 -4.84 -9.29 0.48
CA ALA A 63 -4.28 -10.54 -0.03
C ALA A 63 -4.97 -11.77 0.57
N SER A 64 -5.22 -11.79 1.89
CA SER A 64 -5.90 -12.92 2.53
C SER A 64 -7.35 -13.07 2.05
N THR A 65 -8.03 -11.94 1.80
CA THR A 65 -9.40 -11.93 1.28
C THR A 65 -9.44 -12.45 -0.16
N TRP A 66 -8.50 -12.00 -0.99
CA TRP A 66 -8.41 -12.42 -2.39
C TRP A 66 -8.02 -13.90 -2.54
N ALA A 67 -7.01 -14.35 -1.79
CA ALA A 67 -6.56 -15.74 -1.81
C ALA A 67 -7.44 -16.69 -0.98
N GLN A 68 -8.43 -16.15 -0.25
CA GLN A 68 -9.29 -16.87 0.70
C GLN A 68 -8.51 -17.78 1.66
N SER A 69 -7.29 -17.38 2.03
CA SER A 69 -6.38 -18.16 2.87
C SER A 69 -5.55 -17.24 3.77
N MET A 70 -5.36 -17.67 5.02
CA MET A 70 -4.49 -16.98 5.99
C MET A 70 -3.02 -17.34 5.81
N ASP A 71 -2.71 -18.43 5.11
CA ASP A 71 -1.33 -18.89 4.89
C ASP A 71 -0.54 -17.94 4.00
N ILE A 72 -1.23 -17.05 3.27
CA ILE A 72 -0.59 -16.06 2.42
C ILE A 72 -0.08 -14.83 3.18
N LEU A 73 -0.56 -14.60 4.41
CA LEU A 73 -0.19 -13.45 5.23
C LEU A 73 1.34 -13.27 5.40
N PRO A 74 2.11 -14.29 5.83
CA PRO A 74 3.56 -14.14 5.94
C PRO A 74 4.22 -13.81 4.58
N LEU A 75 3.70 -14.40 3.50
CA LEU A 75 4.19 -14.14 2.15
C LEU A 75 3.93 -12.69 1.75
N THR A 76 2.71 -12.20 1.96
CA THR A 76 2.32 -10.82 1.65
C THR A 76 3.08 -9.81 2.50
N LEU A 77 3.37 -10.11 3.76
CA LEU A 77 4.17 -9.23 4.61
C LEU A 77 5.61 -9.13 4.09
N VAL A 78 6.24 -10.26 3.74
CA VAL A 78 7.62 -10.28 3.22
C VAL A 78 7.70 -9.61 1.86
N TYR A 79 6.90 -10.04 0.89
CA TYR A 79 6.91 -9.47 -0.46
C TYR A 79 6.43 -8.03 -0.45
N GLY A 80 5.37 -7.72 0.30
CA GLY A 80 4.83 -6.37 0.45
C GLY A 80 5.81 -5.39 1.09
N ALA A 81 6.59 -5.86 2.06
CA ALA A 81 7.66 -5.06 2.65
C ALA A 81 8.81 -4.86 1.66
N ILE A 82 9.34 -5.92 1.04
CA ILE A 82 10.48 -5.83 0.13
C ILE A 82 10.16 -4.96 -1.09
N THR A 83 9.01 -5.19 -1.72
CA THR A 83 8.64 -4.51 -2.96
C THR A 83 7.97 -3.16 -2.72
N GLY A 84 7.23 -3.02 -1.62
CA GLY A 84 6.50 -1.80 -1.28
C GLY A 84 7.30 -0.78 -0.48
N ALA A 85 8.38 -1.16 0.23
CA ALA A 85 9.11 -0.23 1.09
C ALA A 85 9.76 0.93 0.32
N LEU A 86 10.46 0.63 -0.77
CA LEU A 86 11.13 1.65 -1.58
C LEU A 86 10.14 2.64 -2.22
N PRO A 87 9.09 2.21 -2.96
CA PRO A 87 8.14 3.15 -3.54
C PRO A 87 7.37 3.92 -2.47
N PHE A 88 7.02 3.28 -1.35
CA PHE A 88 6.36 3.96 -0.24
C PHE A 88 7.26 5.03 0.40
N ALA A 89 8.54 4.72 0.64
CA ALA A 89 9.48 5.70 1.20
C ALA A 89 9.72 6.86 0.25
N ALA A 90 9.92 6.58 -1.04
CA ALA A 90 10.14 7.61 -2.05
C ALA A 90 8.97 8.61 -2.10
N THR A 91 7.73 8.11 -2.14
CA THR A 91 6.55 8.97 -2.19
C THR A 91 6.23 9.64 -0.85
N PHE A 92 6.44 8.96 0.28
CA PHE A 92 6.25 9.53 1.61
C PHE A 92 7.16 10.73 1.85
N TRP A 93 8.47 10.58 1.64
CA TRP A 93 9.42 11.67 1.81
C TRP A 93 9.26 12.75 0.74
N GLY A 94 8.95 12.34 -0.50
CA GLY A 94 8.67 13.27 -1.60
C GLY A 94 7.47 14.17 -1.29
N ALA A 95 6.35 13.60 -0.87
CA ALA A 95 5.15 14.35 -0.52
C ALA A 95 5.37 15.28 0.68
N ARG A 96 6.11 14.85 1.71
CA ARG A 96 6.45 15.73 2.85
C ARG A 96 7.30 16.92 2.41
N LYS A 97 8.31 16.71 1.57
CA LYS A 97 9.12 17.81 1.03
C LYS A 97 8.28 18.76 0.18
N PHE A 98 7.40 18.23 -0.66
CA PHE A 98 6.49 19.03 -1.47
C PHE A 98 5.58 19.91 -0.60
N VAL A 99 4.94 19.34 0.43
CA VAL A 99 4.09 20.10 1.37
C VAL A 99 4.90 21.16 2.12
N ALA A 100 6.11 20.83 2.57
CA ALA A 100 6.99 21.79 3.24
C ALA A 100 7.37 22.97 2.32
N GLN A 101 7.72 22.69 1.07
CA GLN A 101 8.02 23.73 0.06
C GLN A 101 6.80 24.56 -0.31
N TYR A 102 5.62 23.94 -0.38
CA TYR A 102 4.38 24.63 -0.65
C TYR A 102 4.01 25.58 0.50
N ARG A 103 4.12 25.12 1.74
CA ARG A 103 3.90 25.93 2.95
C ARG A 103 4.90 27.08 3.06
N SER A 104 6.16 26.91 2.64
CA SER A 104 7.14 28.00 2.70
C SER A 104 6.97 29.05 1.59
N ARG A 105 6.48 28.65 0.40
CA ARG A 105 6.24 29.58 -0.73
C ARG A 105 4.89 30.28 -0.69
N TRP A 106 3.86 29.61 -0.16
CA TRP A 106 2.47 30.04 -0.24
C TRP A 106 1.73 29.95 1.09
N GLY A 107 2.42 29.57 2.17
CA GLY A 107 1.83 29.61 3.50
C GLY A 107 1.48 31.05 3.86
N PRO A 108 0.38 31.26 4.62
CA PRO A 108 -0.01 32.59 5.05
C PRO A 108 1.20 33.28 5.68
N SER A 109 1.56 34.46 5.17
CA SER A 109 2.50 35.31 5.88
C SER A 109 1.88 35.53 7.25
N SER A 110 2.54 35.06 8.31
CA SER A 110 2.25 35.44 9.68
C SER A 110 2.51 36.94 9.81
N GLY A 111 1.55 37.72 9.33
CA GLY A 111 1.42 39.17 9.40
C GLY A 111 0.31 39.58 10.35
N GLU A 112 -0.08 38.69 11.28
CA GLU A 112 -0.77 39.10 12.50
C GLU A 112 0.30 39.34 13.58
N SER A 113 0.95 40.50 13.48
CA SER A 113 1.57 41.14 14.63
C SER A 113 0.69 42.32 15.01
N LEU A 114 0.03 42.17 16.17
CA LEU A 114 -0.41 43.18 17.14
C LEU A 114 -1.19 44.41 16.63
#